data_AF-A0A6P6YJT8-F1
#
_entry.id   AF-A0A6P6YJT8-F1
#
_cell.length_a   1.000
_cell.length_b   1.000
_cell.length_c   1.000
_cell.angle_alpha   90.00
_cell.angle_beta   90.00
_cell.angle_gamma   90.00
#
_symmetry.space_group_name_H-M   'P 1'
#
loop_
_entity.id
_entity.type
_entity.pdbx_description
1 polymer ?
#
loop_
_entity_poly.entity_id
_entity_poly.type
_entity_poly.pdbx_seq_one_letter_code
_entity_poly.pdbx_strand_id
1 'polypeptide(L)'
;MRINLQQRKFRIGFNYNPPYSAIKLNSRSYNGFEDEMFNILAKYFNFTYDLINFNGEYGFIDDNENWDGLIGGLINNILPIVEFH
;
A
#
# COMPACT_ATOMS: atom_id res chain seq x y z
N MET A 1 11.30 20.87 6.41
CA MET A 1 9.87 21.04 6.74
C MET A 1 9.27 19.64 6.87
N ARG A 2 8.59 19.31 7.98
CA ARG A 2 8.02 17.97 8.21
C ARG A 2 6.53 18.01 7.89
N ILE A 3 6.08 17.17 6.97
CA ILE A 3 4.64 16.99 6.69
C ILE A 3 3.98 16.40 7.95
N ASN A 4 2.87 16.98 8.39
CA ASN A 4 2.12 16.47 9.53
C ASN A 4 1.15 15.37 9.09
N LEU A 5 1.52 14.11 9.37
CA LEU A 5 0.67 12.94 9.13
C LEU A 5 0.22 12.28 10.45
N GLN A 6 0.36 12.99 11.57
CA GLN A 6 0.03 12.44 12.88
C GLN A 6 -1.41 11.96 12.92
N GLN A 7 -1.63 10.79 13.50
CA GLN A 7 -2.96 10.17 13.69
C GLN A 7 -3.73 9.87 12.38
N ARG A 8 -3.09 10.01 11.21
CA ARG A 8 -3.65 9.54 9.95
C ARG A 8 -3.58 8.02 9.89
N LYS A 9 -4.59 7.40 9.26
CA LYS A 9 -4.60 5.98 8.93
C LYS A 9 -4.61 5.80 7.42
N PHE A 10 -3.60 5.14 6.87
CA PHE A 10 -3.49 4.87 5.45
C PHE A 10 -3.91 3.43 5.11
N ARG A 11 -4.36 3.19 3.88
CA ARG A 11 -4.47 1.84 3.32
C ARG A 11 -3.45 1.75 2.19
N ILE A 12 -2.56 0.77 2.27
CA ILE A 12 -1.45 0.61 1.34
C ILE A 12 -1.66 -0.71 0.61
N GLY A 13 -1.74 -0.63 -0.71
CA GLY A 13 -1.85 -1.80 -1.57
C GLY A 13 -0.49 -2.45 -1.73
N PHE A 14 -0.43 -3.77 -1.67
CA PHE A 14 0.77 -4.52 -1.97
C PHE A 14 0.42 -5.79 -2.77
N ASN A 15 1.40 -6.29 -3.51
CA ASN A 15 1.38 -7.62 -4.10
C ASN A 15 2.54 -8.40 -3.51
N TYR A 16 2.38 -9.70 -3.22
CA TYR A 16 3.48 -10.53 -2.73
C TYR A 16 4.51 -10.75 -3.85
N ASN A 17 5.67 -10.11 -3.74
CA ASN A 17 6.74 -10.18 -4.70
C ASN A 17 8.11 -10.09 -4.00
N PRO A 18 8.65 -11.22 -3.51
CA PRO A 18 9.97 -11.25 -2.92
C PRO A 18 11.06 -10.75 -3.89
N PRO A 19 12.06 -9.99 -3.42
CA PRO A 19 12.32 -9.63 -2.01
C PRO A 19 11.64 -8.34 -1.54
N TYR A 20 10.85 -7.69 -2.40
CA TYR A 20 10.28 -6.36 -2.15
C TYR A 20 9.18 -6.41 -1.08
N SER A 21 8.26 -7.35 -1.22
CA SER A 21 7.06 -7.49 -0.39
C SER A 21 6.90 -8.97 -0.05
N ALA A 22 7.46 -9.36 1.09
CA ALA A 22 7.52 -10.76 1.52
C ALA A 22 6.69 -10.95 2.79
N ILE A 23 5.51 -11.53 2.64
CA ILE A 23 4.75 -12.06 3.76
C ILE A 23 5.17 -13.51 3.97
N LYS A 24 5.70 -13.84 5.15
CA LYS A 24 5.93 -15.24 5.49
C LYS A 24 4.59 -15.98 5.44
N LEU A 25 4.43 -16.96 4.53
CA LEU A 25 3.29 -17.88 4.58
C LEU A 25 3.25 -18.46 6.00
N ASN A 26 2.18 -18.16 6.76
CA ASN A 26 1.90 -18.62 8.13
C ASN A 26 2.37 -17.74 9.30
N SER A 27 3.10 -16.65 9.08
CA SER A 27 3.25 -15.62 10.11
C SER A 27 2.88 -14.28 9.52
N ARG A 28 2.10 -13.47 10.25
CA ARG A 28 1.88 -12.04 9.91
C ARG A 28 3.17 -11.22 10.09
N SER A 29 4.30 -11.79 9.69
CA SER A 29 5.63 -11.18 9.74
C SER A 29 5.95 -10.72 8.32
N TYR A 30 5.78 -9.41 8.15
CA TYR A 30 6.17 -8.63 7.00
C TYR A 30 7.70 -8.54 7.00
N ASN A 31 8.35 -9.10 5.98
CA ASN A 31 9.82 -9.22 5.91
C ASN A 31 10.37 -8.76 4.54
N GLY A 32 9.58 -8.03 3.75
CA GLY A 32 10.06 -7.38 2.52
C GLY A 32 10.74 -6.05 2.79
N PHE A 33 11.52 -5.57 1.81
CA PHE A 33 12.10 -4.23 1.86
C PHE A 33 11.02 -3.13 2.01
N GLU A 34 9.92 -3.24 1.27
CA GLU A 34 8.83 -2.25 1.29
C GLU A 34 8.12 -2.22 2.64
N ASP A 35 7.99 -3.38 3.29
CA ASP A 35 7.39 -3.49 4.61
C ASP A 35 8.17 -2.70 5.67
N GLU A 36 9.50 -2.85 5.67
CA GLU A 36 10.36 -2.13 6.61
C GLU A 36 10.41 -0.63 6.29
N MET A 37 10.37 -0.27 5.00
CA MET A 37 10.23 1.12 4.58
C MET A 37 8.95 1.76 5.15
N PHE A 38 7.79 1.11 5.02
CA PHE A 38 6.53 1.63 5.56
C PHE A 38 6.55 1.71 7.09
N ASN A 39 7.16 0.72 7.77
CA ASN A 39 7.36 0.72 9.21
C ASN A 39 8.20 1.93 9.68
N ILE A 40 9.31 2.22 9.00
CA ILE A 40 10.17 3.37 9.27
C ILE A 40 9.39 4.68 9.06
N LEU A 41 8.66 4.80 7.94
CA LEU A 41 7.88 5.99 7.63
C LEU A 41 6.75 6.22 8.64
N ALA A 42 6.03 5.16 9.03
CA ALA A 42 4.96 5.22 10.02
C ALA A 42 5.47 5.72 11.37
N LYS A 43 6.61 5.20 11.84
CA LYS A 43 7.27 5.68 13.06
C LYS A 43 7.75 7.12 12.93
N TYR A 44 8.39 7.46 11.81
CA TYR A 44 8.94 8.79 11.59
C TYR A 44 7.84 9.86 11.49
N PHE A 45 6.69 9.57 10.90
CA PHE A 45 5.60 10.53 10.72
C PHE A 45 4.42 10.37 11.70
N ASN A 46 4.45 9.33 12.53
CA ASN A 46 3.42 8.97 13.52
C ASN A 46 2.02 8.74 12.89
N PHE A 47 1.98 8.02 11.77
CA PHE A 47 0.75 7.50 11.16
C PHE A 47 0.59 6.00 11.41
N THR A 48 -0.61 5.48 11.18
CA THR A 48 -0.88 4.03 11.14
C THR A 48 -1.29 3.60 9.74
N TYR A 49 -1.18 2.31 9.43
CA TYR A 49 -1.56 1.81 8.11
C TYR A 49 -2.12 0.38 8.17
N ASP A 50 -3.01 0.07 7.24
CA ASP A 50 -3.41 -1.29 6.90
C ASP A 50 -2.82 -1.69 5.55
N LEU A 51 -2.40 -2.94 5.41
CA LEU A 51 -1.93 -3.51 4.15
C LEU A 51 -3.07 -4.27 3.45
N ILE A 52 -3.30 -3.97 2.18
CA ILE A 52 -4.31 -4.60 1.33
C ILE A 52 -3.61 -5.39 0.24
N ASN A 53 -3.83 -6.71 0.21
CA ASN A 53 -3.24 -7.59 -0.79
C ASN A 53 -4.06 -7.56 -2.09
N PHE A 54 -3.40 -7.31 -3.21
CA PHE A 54 -4.01 -7.35 -4.55
C PHE A 54 -3.69 -8.64 -5.31
N ASN A 55 -3.09 -9.63 -4.65
CA ASN A 55 -2.91 -11.00 -5.14
C ASN A 55 -2.17 -11.11 -6.49
N GLY A 56 -1.26 -10.18 -6.76
CA GLY A 56 -0.48 -10.14 -8.00
C GLY A 56 -1.09 -9.25 -9.09
N GLU A 57 -2.29 -8.72 -8.88
CA GLU A 57 -2.95 -7.83 -9.82
C GLU A 57 -2.41 -6.41 -9.68
N TYR A 58 -1.52 -6.02 -10.60
CA TYR A 58 -0.94 -4.67 -10.61
C TYR A 58 -1.90 -3.65 -11.21
N GLY A 59 -2.55 -3.99 -12.31
CA GLY A 59 -3.51 -3.14 -12.99
C GLY A 59 -3.42 -3.30 -14.50
N PHE A 60 -4.57 -3.59 -15.09
CA PHE A 60 -4.85 -3.65 -16.50
C PHE A 60 -6.01 -2.70 -16.79
N ILE A 61 -6.01 -2.11 -17.98
CA ILE A 61 -7.11 -1.28 -18.46
C ILE A 61 -7.98 -2.11 -19.40
N ASP A 62 -9.27 -2.21 -19.11
CA ASP A 62 -10.21 -2.90 -19.98
C ASP A 62 -10.60 -2.06 -21.21
N ASP A 63 -11.32 -2.66 -22.14
CA ASP A 63 -11.80 -1.98 -23.36
C ASP A 63 -12.79 -0.82 -23.06
N ASN A 64 -13.28 -0.73 -21.82
CA ASN A 64 -14.17 0.33 -21.34
C ASN A 64 -13.40 1.40 -20.54
N GLU A 65 -12.07 1.43 -20.64
CA GLU A 65 -11.17 2.38 -19.95
C GLU A 65 -11.17 2.26 -18.41
N ASN A 66 -11.62 1.13 -17.85
CA ASN A 66 -11.58 0.88 -16.42
C ASN A 66 -10.29 0.19 -16.01
N TRP A 67 -9.67 0.68 -14.94
CA TRP A 67 -8.51 0.05 -14.33
C TRP A 67 -8.90 -0.95 -13.24
N ASP A 68 -8.24 -2.11 -13.24
CA ASP A 68 -8.30 -3.10 -12.16
C ASP A 68 -7.01 -3.11 -11.30
N GLY A 69 -6.88 -4.11 -10.42
CA GLY A 69 -5.68 -4.32 -9.61
C GLY A 69 -5.33 -3.14 -8.70
N LEU A 70 -4.04 -2.99 -8.37
CA LEU A 70 -3.55 -1.87 -7.55
C LEU A 70 -3.92 -0.51 -8.13
N ILE A 71 -3.79 -0.32 -9.45
CA ILE A 71 -4.13 0.95 -10.11
C ILE A 71 -5.62 1.27 -10.00
N GLY A 72 -6.48 0.29 -10.25
CA GLY A 72 -7.92 0.39 -10.01
C GLY A 72 -8.24 0.69 -8.55
N GLY A 73 -7.48 0.11 -7.62
CA GLY A 73 -7.59 0.40 -6.19
C GLY A 73 -7.27 1.86 -5.84
N LEU A 74 -6.28 2.47 -6.49
CA LEU A 74 -5.96 3.89 -6.33
C LEU A 74 -7.07 4.78 -6.89
N ILE A 75 -7.50 4.52 -8.13
CA ILE A 75 -8.52 5.32 -8.83
C ILE A 75 -9.87 5.27 -8.10
N ASN A 76 -10.26 4.09 -7.62
CA ASN A 76 -11.53 3.88 -6.91
C ASN A 76 -11.45 4.23 -5.41
N ASN A 77 -10.38 4.89 -4.96
CA ASN A 77 -10.16 5.30 -3.57
C ASN A 77 -10.25 4.15 -2.54
N ILE A 78 -9.91 2.94 -2.97
CA ILE A 78 -9.70 1.77 -2.12
C ILE A 78 -8.34 1.88 -1.41
N LEU A 79 -7.36 2.50 -2.08
CA LEU A 79 -6.02 2.82 -1.60
C LEU A 79 -5.82 4.34 -1.55
N PRO A 80 -6.02 5.00 -0.39
CA PRO A 80 -5.87 6.44 -0.28
C PRO A 80 -4.38 6.79 -0.12
N ILE A 81 -3.70 6.97 -1.26
CA ILE A 81 -2.47 7.75 -1.36
C ILE A 81 -2.70 8.63 -2.61
N VAL A 82 -3.07 9.91 -2.58
CA VAL A 82 -3.07 10.99 -1.58
C VAL A 82 -4.25 11.94 -1.90
N GLU A 83 -5.00 12.43 -0.90
CA GLU A 83 -5.84 13.64 -1.07
C GLU A 83 -4.97 14.88 -0.90
N PHE A 84 -4.81 15.67 -1.97
CA PHE A 84 -4.35 17.06 -1.90
C PHE A 84 -5.58 17.96 -1.95
N HIS A 85 -5.83 18.71 -0.87
CA HIS A 85 -6.70 19.88 -0.91
C HIS A 85 -5.93 21.10 -1.41
#